data_AF-A0A838A0W6-F1
#
_entry.id   AF-A0A838A0W6-F1
#
_cell.length_a   1.000
_cell.length_b   1.000
_cell.length_c   1.000
_cell.angle_alpha   90.00
_cell.angle_beta   90.00
_cell.angle_gamma   90.00
#
_symmetry.space_group_name_H-M   'P 1'
#
loop_
_entity.id
_entity.type
_entity.pdbx_description
1 polymer ?
#
loop_
_entity_poly.entity_id
_entity_poly.type
_entity_poly.pdbx_seq_one_letter_code
_entity_poly.pdbx_strand_id
1 'polypeptide(L)'
;MFVAGCAAERDGDAIADGEAVSNHIGTKFEDTMAGLTDDILAYEDRKTLIQRYIRLDERWLDSETETARMGTPPARVSTQRNNRNPADQRVYYFPADIDKEFVQLSGAYSDLVDTPWVSMPDRYEFDLVSECVWHGAQDACKMTGAIEQSVEQDRRALANARSLDDGSVEITAEVPWDTFFDNRVIVLPDDAVEQIRETFEDHSITARVILDSDRKVEEIALEAEQSHEEHELELRMSYRTLGEPTESDFPELPDDEDVTELETEEEADEFLDRMGEITAD
;
A
#
# COMPACT_ATOMS: atom_id res chain seq x y z
N MET A 1 55.13 1.69 19.84
CA MET A 1 54.27 1.45 18.66
C MET A 1 52.85 1.67 19.13
N PHE A 2 52.31 2.87 18.93
CA PHE A 2 50.93 3.21 19.29
C PHE A 2 50.03 2.74 18.16
N VAL A 3 49.08 1.87 18.47
CA VAL A 3 48.01 1.46 17.57
C VAL A 3 47.05 2.64 17.47
N ALA A 4 47.07 3.36 16.35
CA ALA A 4 46.05 4.32 16.01
C ALA A 4 44.80 3.54 15.60
N GLY A 5 43.78 3.56 16.45
CA GLY A 5 42.45 3.07 16.09
C GLY A 5 41.80 4.04 15.12
N CYS A 6 41.32 3.54 13.99
CA CYS A 6 40.48 4.28 13.05
C CYS A 6 39.20 4.71 13.77
N ALA A 7 39.12 5.98 14.16
CA ALA A 7 37.83 6.62 14.34
C ALA A 7 37.35 6.97 12.94
N ALA A 8 36.35 6.24 12.44
CA ALA A 8 35.57 6.74 11.32
C ALA A 8 34.84 7.99 11.84
N GLU A 9 35.22 9.16 11.34
CA GLU A 9 34.43 10.38 11.48
C GLU A 9 33.05 10.09 10.90
N ARG A 10 32.04 9.98 11.77
CA ARG A 10 30.66 10.08 11.34
C ARG A 10 30.41 11.55 11.03
N ASP A 11 30.23 11.84 9.75
CA ASP A 11 29.86 13.17 9.27
C ASP A 11 28.43 13.45 9.77
N GLY A 12 28.33 14.37 10.73
CA GLY A 12 27.09 14.66 11.43
C GLY A 12 27.30 15.86 12.32
N ASP A 13 26.82 17.03 11.89
CA ASP A 13 26.88 18.24 12.69
C ASP A 13 25.94 18.11 13.90
N ALA A 14 26.50 18.28 15.10
CA ALA A 14 25.70 18.35 16.31
C ALA A 14 24.88 19.65 16.31
N ILE A 15 23.56 19.54 16.13
CA ILE A 15 22.65 20.68 16.21
C ILE A 15 22.33 20.93 17.69
N ALA A 16 22.74 22.08 18.21
CA ALA A 16 22.65 22.41 19.64
C ALA A 16 21.28 22.96 20.09
N ASP A 17 20.34 23.15 19.18
CA ASP A 17 19.03 23.78 19.41
C ASP A 17 17.90 22.86 18.95
N GLY A 18 16.91 22.60 19.82
CA GLY A 18 15.76 21.75 19.52
C GLY A 18 14.87 22.29 18.40
N GLU A 19 14.79 23.61 18.23
CA GLU A 19 14.07 24.22 17.11
C GLU A 19 14.80 23.98 15.78
N ALA A 20 16.14 24.07 15.78
CA ALA A 20 16.95 23.78 14.61
C ALA A 20 16.94 22.28 14.25
N VAL A 21 16.89 21.39 15.24
CA VAL A 21 16.72 19.94 15.02
C VAL A 21 15.36 19.66 14.39
N SER A 22 14.28 20.24 14.93
CA SER A 22 12.93 20.06 14.40
C SER A 22 12.80 20.57 12.97
N ASN A 23 13.39 21.71 12.64
CA ASN A 23 13.41 22.24 11.28
C ASN A 23 14.24 21.36 10.32
N HIS A 24 15.40 20.87 10.75
CA HIS A 24 16.23 19.99 9.92
C HIS A 24 15.51 18.65 9.61
N ILE A 25 14.89 18.05 10.62
CA ILE A 25 14.10 16.83 10.46
C ILE A 25 12.87 17.09 9.57
N GLY A 26 12.20 18.24 9.75
CA GLY A 26 11.07 18.65 8.92
C GLY A 26 11.42 18.82 7.44
N THR A 27 12.51 19.52 7.10
CA THR A 27 12.95 19.65 5.70
C THR A 27 13.30 18.29 5.10
N LYS A 28 14.00 17.42 5.85
CA LYS A 28 14.31 16.08 5.38
C LYS A 28 13.05 15.25 5.13
N PHE A 29 12.03 15.41 5.97
CA PHE A 29 10.72 14.79 5.77
C PHE A 29 10.06 15.30 4.49
N GLU A 30 9.93 16.63 4.32
CA GLU A 30 9.33 17.24 3.13
C GLU A 30 10.01 16.75 1.83
N ASP A 31 11.35 16.77 1.79
CA ASP A 31 12.13 16.28 0.64
C ASP A 31 11.90 14.78 0.39
N THR A 32 11.77 13.99 1.46
CA THR A 32 11.58 12.53 1.38
C THR A 32 10.17 12.19 0.89
N MET A 33 9.15 12.87 1.41
CA MET A 33 7.76 12.64 1.02
C MET A 33 7.46 13.12 -0.40
N ALA A 34 8.10 14.23 -0.83
CA ALA A 34 8.05 14.66 -2.23
C ALA A 34 8.64 13.60 -3.17
N GLY A 35 9.84 13.08 -2.85
CA GLY A 35 10.48 12.01 -3.62
C GLY A 35 9.67 10.70 -3.62
N LEU A 36 9.07 10.34 -2.48
CA LEU A 36 8.19 9.19 -2.35
C LEU A 36 6.96 9.30 -3.25
N THR A 37 6.29 10.46 -3.23
CA THR A 37 5.12 10.70 -4.07
C THR A 37 5.48 10.67 -5.55
N ASP A 38 6.59 11.31 -5.95
CA ASP A 38 7.09 11.26 -7.32
C ASP A 38 7.42 9.82 -7.75
N ASP A 39 8.01 9.01 -6.87
CA ASP A 39 8.39 7.63 -7.15
C ASP A 39 7.18 6.67 -7.24
N ILE A 40 6.19 6.81 -6.35
CA ILE A 40 4.94 6.01 -6.42
C ILE A 40 4.16 6.34 -7.70
N LEU A 41 4.17 7.62 -8.11
CA LEU A 41 3.49 8.08 -9.33
C LEU A 41 4.32 7.86 -10.60
N ALA A 42 5.59 7.47 -10.49
CA ALA A 42 6.46 7.30 -11.63
C ALA A 42 5.98 6.14 -12.50
N TYR A 43 6.08 6.32 -13.82
CA TYR A 43 5.73 5.32 -14.81
C TYR A 43 6.93 4.42 -15.13
N GLU A 44 7.30 3.57 -14.17
CA GLU A 44 8.43 2.65 -14.26
C GLU A 44 8.01 1.19 -14.14
N ASP A 45 8.78 0.28 -14.72
CA ASP A 45 8.58 -1.15 -14.49
C ASP A 45 8.78 -1.45 -13.00
N ARG A 46 7.78 -2.07 -12.37
CA ARG A 46 7.79 -2.28 -10.91
C ARG A 46 6.97 -3.47 -10.50
N LYS A 47 7.51 -4.24 -9.56
CA LYS A 47 6.79 -5.26 -8.81
C LYS A 47 6.66 -4.82 -7.35
N THR A 48 5.47 -4.95 -6.77
CA THR A 48 5.20 -4.54 -5.38
C THR A 48 4.38 -5.59 -4.63
N LEU A 49 4.45 -5.54 -3.31
CA LEU A 49 3.64 -6.35 -2.41
C LEU A 49 3.05 -5.49 -1.32
N ILE A 50 1.73 -5.53 -1.18
CA ILE A 50 1.00 -4.96 -0.07
C ILE A 50 0.53 -6.09 0.83
N GLN A 51 0.78 -5.98 2.13
CA GLN A 51 0.24 -6.89 3.14
C GLN A 51 -0.63 -6.10 4.09
N ARG A 52 -1.81 -6.61 4.41
CA ARG A 52 -2.75 -5.97 5.32
C ARG A 52 -3.19 -6.99 6.35
N TYR A 53 -2.90 -6.69 7.60
CA TYR A 53 -3.41 -7.43 8.73
C TYR A 53 -3.98 -6.43 9.73
N ILE A 54 -5.21 -6.67 10.16
CA ILE A 54 -5.79 -5.98 11.30
C ILE A 54 -6.61 -6.98 12.13
N ARG A 55 -6.45 -6.96 13.45
CA ARG A 55 -7.23 -7.74 14.40
C ARG A 55 -7.78 -6.80 15.47
N LEU A 56 -9.09 -6.81 15.64
CA LEU A 56 -9.83 -6.17 16.72
C LEU A 56 -10.57 -7.27 17.48
N ASP A 57 -10.07 -7.61 18.66
CA ASP A 57 -10.53 -8.74 19.46
C ASP A 57 -10.49 -10.07 18.69
N GLU A 58 -11.66 -10.66 18.43
CA GLU A 58 -11.87 -11.89 17.67
C GLU A 58 -12.12 -11.65 16.18
N ARG A 59 -12.19 -10.40 15.73
CA ARG A 59 -12.39 -10.05 14.31
C ARG A 59 -11.05 -9.73 13.69
N TRP A 60 -10.73 -10.33 12.56
CA TRP A 60 -9.49 -10.01 11.85
C TRP A 60 -9.60 -10.15 10.34
N LEU A 61 -8.83 -9.30 9.66
CA LEU A 61 -8.55 -9.32 8.24
C LEU A 61 -7.07 -9.63 8.05
N ASP A 62 -6.77 -10.48 7.08
CA ASP A 62 -5.40 -10.84 6.69
C ASP A 62 -5.36 -11.10 5.18
N SER A 63 -4.74 -10.19 4.43
CA SER A 63 -4.68 -10.24 2.99
C SER A 63 -3.36 -9.73 2.43
N GLU A 64 -3.07 -10.17 1.21
CA GLU A 64 -1.94 -9.68 0.43
C GLU A 64 -2.38 -9.30 -0.98
N THR A 65 -1.69 -8.31 -1.54
CA THR A 65 -1.86 -7.86 -2.92
C THR A 65 -0.49 -7.72 -3.55
N GLU A 66 -0.16 -8.63 -4.45
CA GLU A 66 1.05 -8.53 -5.27
C GLU A 66 0.69 -7.86 -6.58
N THR A 67 1.50 -6.91 -7.02
CA THR A 67 1.27 -6.25 -8.30
C THR A 67 2.53 -6.15 -9.13
N ALA A 68 2.37 -6.17 -10.45
CA ALA A 68 3.45 -5.98 -11.40
C ALA A 68 3.00 -5.10 -12.56
N ARG A 69 3.92 -4.27 -13.05
CA ARG A 69 3.73 -3.37 -14.20
C ARG A 69 4.95 -3.41 -15.10
N MET A 70 4.77 -3.60 -16.40
CA MET A 70 5.87 -3.67 -17.36
C MET A 70 5.52 -3.04 -18.71
N GLY A 71 6.42 -2.22 -19.26
CA GLY A 71 6.36 -1.71 -20.62
C GLY A 71 5.72 -0.33 -20.78
N THR A 72 5.49 0.08 -22.03
CA THR A 72 4.87 1.37 -22.38
C THR A 72 4.13 1.26 -23.74
N PRO A 73 2.78 1.27 -23.77
CA PRO A 73 1.89 1.25 -22.61
C PRO A 73 2.07 -0.03 -21.78
N PRO A 74 1.84 0.02 -20.47
CA PRO A 74 2.20 -1.04 -19.56
C PRO A 74 1.14 -2.12 -19.56
N ALA A 75 1.59 -3.37 -19.55
CA ALA A 75 0.79 -4.43 -18.98
C ALA A 75 0.79 -4.26 -17.45
N ARG A 76 -0.34 -4.53 -16.81
CA ARG A 76 -0.52 -4.45 -15.35
C ARG A 76 -1.20 -5.70 -14.84
N VAL A 77 -0.75 -6.21 -13.70
CA VAL A 77 -1.40 -7.32 -13.00
C VAL A 77 -1.48 -7.02 -11.50
N SER A 78 -2.60 -7.36 -10.89
CA SER A 78 -2.81 -7.32 -9.45
C SER A 78 -3.39 -8.65 -8.99
N THR A 79 -2.64 -9.37 -8.17
CA THR A 79 -3.08 -10.60 -7.53
C THR A 79 -3.47 -10.30 -6.10
N GLN A 80 -4.75 -10.47 -5.78
CA GLN A 80 -5.28 -10.30 -4.43
C GLN A 80 -5.60 -11.65 -3.81
N ARG A 81 -5.18 -11.84 -2.56
CA ARG A 81 -5.37 -13.09 -1.83
C ARG A 81 -5.79 -12.83 -0.39
N ASN A 82 -6.77 -13.61 0.08
CA ASN A 82 -7.08 -13.73 1.49
C ASN A 82 -6.18 -14.80 2.13
N ASN A 83 -5.41 -14.45 3.15
CA ASN A 83 -4.50 -15.39 3.80
C ASN A 83 -5.22 -16.41 4.69
N ARG A 84 -6.46 -16.13 5.10
CA ARG A 84 -7.32 -17.07 5.84
C ARG A 84 -7.89 -18.15 4.95
N ASN A 85 -8.25 -17.80 3.72
CA ASN A 85 -8.68 -18.75 2.71
C ASN A 85 -7.89 -18.53 1.42
N PRO A 86 -6.69 -19.14 1.31
CA PRO A 86 -5.84 -19.01 0.13
C PRO A 86 -6.47 -19.44 -1.20
N ALA A 87 -7.55 -20.21 -1.17
CA ALA A 87 -8.28 -20.57 -2.38
C ALA A 87 -9.06 -19.37 -2.95
N ASP A 88 -9.41 -18.40 -2.10
CA ASP A 88 -10.10 -17.17 -2.49
C ASP A 88 -9.06 -16.16 -2.98
N GLN A 89 -8.80 -16.23 -4.27
CA GLN A 89 -7.86 -15.38 -4.99
C GLN A 89 -8.56 -14.72 -6.17
N ARG A 90 -8.11 -13.51 -6.48
CA ARG A 90 -8.49 -12.79 -7.70
C ARG A 90 -7.24 -12.29 -8.39
N VAL A 91 -7.21 -12.40 -9.71
CA VAL A 91 -6.12 -11.84 -10.53
C VAL A 91 -6.74 -10.86 -11.51
N TYR A 92 -6.44 -9.59 -11.34
CA TYR A 92 -6.82 -8.53 -12.26
C TYR A 92 -5.67 -8.33 -13.24
N TYR A 93 -5.93 -8.47 -14.53
CA TYR A 93 -4.95 -8.37 -15.60
C TYR A 93 -5.41 -7.36 -16.65
N PHE A 94 -4.55 -6.38 -16.91
CA PHE A 94 -4.72 -5.34 -17.93
C PHE A 94 -3.58 -5.53 -18.92
N PRO A 95 -3.82 -6.21 -20.05
CA PRO A 95 -2.80 -6.39 -21.08
C PRO A 95 -2.39 -5.05 -21.70
N ALA A 96 -1.16 -4.97 -22.19
CA ALA A 96 -0.74 -3.83 -23.00
C ALA A 96 -1.55 -3.78 -24.31
N ASP A 97 -1.94 -2.58 -24.74
CA ASP A 97 -2.62 -2.31 -26.02
C ASP A 97 -4.00 -2.99 -26.20
N ILE A 98 -4.65 -3.41 -25.10
CA ILE A 98 -6.02 -3.96 -25.14
C ILE A 98 -6.92 -3.15 -24.21
N ASP A 99 -8.02 -2.62 -24.75
CA ASP A 99 -9.02 -1.83 -24.00
C ASP A 99 -9.98 -2.73 -23.18
N LYS A 100 -9.43 -3.77 -22.54
CA LYS A 100 -10.18 -4.71 -21.67
C LYS A 100 -9.38 -5.04 -20.43
N GLU A 101 -10.11 -5.14 -19.32
CA GLU A 101 -9.64 -5.74 -18.07
C GLU A 101 -10.11 -7.20 -18.00
N PHE A 102 -9.23 -8.09 -17.55
CA PHE A 102 -9.53 -9.49 -17.29
C PHE A 102 -9.42 -9.79 -15.80
N VAL A 103 -10.42 -10.47 -15.25
CA VAL A 103 -10.44 -10.89 -13.84
C VAL A 103 -10.51 -12.40 -13.77
N GLN A 104 -9.47 -13.03 -13.26
CA GLN A 104 -9.49 -14.45 -12.92
C GLN A 104 -10.10 -14.64 -11.55
N LEU A 105 -11.04 -15.57 -11.43
CA LEU A 105 -11.74 -15.86 -10.18
C LEU A 105 -11.33 -17.23 -9.65
N SER A 106 -11.18 -17.35 -8.33
CA SER A 106 -10.88 -18.60 -7.64
C SER A 106 -11.61 -18.69 -6.31
N GLY A 107 -11.81 -19.91 -5.82
CA GLY A 107 -12.47 -20.15 -4.54
C GLY A 107 -13.92 -19.69 -4.56
N ALA A 108 -14.36 -18.98 -3.52
CA ALA A 108 -15.74 -18.47 -3.42
C ALA A 108 -16.14 -17.57 -4.60
N TYR A 109 -15.18 -16.88 -5.24
CA TYR A 109 -15.46 -16.00 -6.36
C TYR A 109 -15.83 -16.74 -7.65
N SER A 110 -15.46 -18.03 -7.79
CA SER A 110 -15.75 -18.79 -9.02
C SER A 110 -17.24 -19.05 -9.23
N ASP A 111 -18.07 -18.91 -8.19
CA ASP A 111 -19.52 -19.10 -8.29
C ASP A 111 -20.25 -17.87 -8.88
N LEU A 112 -19.53 -16.78 -9.18
CA LEU A 112 -20.12 -15.56 -9.71
C LEU A 112 -20.48 -15.64 -11.19
N VAL A 113 -19.73 -16.44 -11.96
CA VAL A 113 -19.85 -16.65 -13.41
C VAL A 113 -19.50 -18.11 -13.77
N ASP A 114 -19.85 -18.56 -14.98
CA ASP A 114 -19.64 -19.95 -15.40
C ASP A 114 -18.21 -20.26 -15.90
N THR A 115 -17.40 -19.24 -16.14
CA THR A 115 -16.04 -19.34 -16.70
C THR A 115 -14.97 -18.88 -15.71
N PRO A 116 -13.71 -19.35 -15.84
CA PRO A 116 -12.64 -18.96 -14.91
C PRO A 116 -12.23 -17.48 -15.02
N TRP A 117 -12.48 -16.85 -16.18
CA TRP A 117 -12.19 -15.44 -16.42
C TRP A 117 -13.46 -14.64 -16.71
N VAL A 118 -13.41 -13.37 -16.32
CA VAL A 118 -14.37 -12.34 -16.72
C VAL A 118 -13.60 -11.27 -17.48
N SER A 119 -14.14 -10.76 -18.59
CA SER A 119 -13.62 -9.57 -19.24
C SER A 119 -14.61 -8.42 -19.12
N MET A 120 -14.11 -7.21 -18.93
CA MET A 120 -14.90 -5.99 -18.88
C MET A 120 -14.19 -4.85 -19.63
N PRO A 121 -14.90 -3.80 -20.07
CA PRO A 121 -14.26 -2.65 -20.70
C PRO A 121 -13.21 -2.07 -19.76
N ASP A 122 -12.04 -1.67 -20.29
CA ASP A 122 -11.05 -0.99 -19.46
C ASP A 122 -11.64 0.32 -18.91
N ARG A 123 -11.78 0.40 -17.59
CA ARG A 123 -12.34 1.55 -16.88
C ARG A 123 -11.28 2.60 -16.56
N TYR A 124 -10.01 2.31 -16.83
CA TYR A 124 -8.89 3.18 -16.52
C TYR A 124 -8.27 3.69 -17.83
N GLU A 125 -8.81 4.80 -18.36
CA GLU A 125 -8.16 5.50 -19.48
C GLU A 125 -6.70 5.83 -19.10
N PHE A 126 -5.75 5.26 -19.84
CA PHE A 126 -4.30 5.29 -19.57
C PHE A 126 -3.73 6.70 -19.38
N ASP A 127 -4.40 7.71 -19.93
CA ASP A 127 -3.99 9.11 -19.99
C ASP A 127 -4.71 10.02 -18.97
N LEU A 128 -5.66 9.50 -18.19
CA LEU A 128 -6.50 10.30 -17.28
C LEU A 128 -6.50 9.83 -15.83
N VAL A 129 -5.98 8.64 -15.55
CA VAL A 129 -6.06 8.03 -14.23
C VAL A 129 -4.68 8.00 -13.56
N SER A 130 -4.54 8.75 -12.46
CA SER A 130 -3.35 8.72 -11.59
C SER A 130 -3.05 7.29 -11.12
N GLU A 131 -1.77 6.92 -11.01
CA GLU A 131 -1.31 5.63 -10.47
C GLU A 131 -1.97 5.29 -9.11
N CYS A 132 -2.32 6.29 -8.31
CA CYS A 132 -3.03 6.14 -7.04
C CYS A 132 -4.47 5.60 -7.15
N VAL A 133 -4.98 5.40 -8.36
CA VAL A 133 -6.30 4.78 -8.59
C VAL A 133 -6.16 3.28 -8.85
N TRP A 134 -4.98 2.80 -9.22
CA TRP A 134 -4.75 1.38 -9.51
C TRP A 134 -4.39 0.59 -8.24
N HIS A 135 -4.80 -0.69 -8.21
CA HIS A 135 -4.71 -1.59 -7.07
C HIS A 135 -3.30 -1.75 -6.46
N GLY A 136 -2.23 -1.48 -7.20
CA GLY A 136 -0.85 -1.63 -6.69
C GLY A 136 -0.23 -0.40 -6.06
N ALA A 137 -0.74 0.81 -6.33
CA ALA A 137 -0.19 2.06 -5.80
C ALA A 137 -1.20 2.81 -4.91
N GLN A 138 -2.50 2.51 -5.01
CA GLN A 138 -3.54 3.17 -4.22
C GLN A 138 -3.29 3.11 -2.71
N ASP A 139 -2.96 1.94 -2.15
CA ASP A 139 -2.70 1.81 -0.72
C ASP A 139 -1.44 2.57 -0.31
N ALA A 140 -0.38 2.51 -1.11
CA ALA A 140 0.83 3.29 -0.86
C ALA A 140 0.51 4.79 -0.82
N CYS A 141 -0.27 5.30 -1.78
CA CYS A 141 -0.70 6.70 -1.78
C CYS A 141 -1.53 7.07 -0.54
N LYS A 142 -2.44 6.20 -0.09
CA LYS A 142 -3.24 6.45 1.12
C LYS A 142 -2.39 6.41 2.39
N MET A 143 -1.46 5.46 2.50
CA MET A 143 -0.53 5.36 3.61
C MET A 143 0.34 6.62 3.69
N THR A 144 0.92 7.04 2.55
CA THR A 144 1.68 8.28 2.40
C THR A 144 0.83 9.50 2.79
N GLY A 145 -0.38 9.63 2.25
CA GLY A 145 -1.28 10.74 2.56
C GLY A 145 -1.65 10.83 4.04
N ALA A 146 -1.84 9.70 4.72
CA ALA A 146 -2.08 9.66 6.17
C ALA A 146 -0.85 10.13 6.96
N ILE A 147 0.36 9.77 6.53
CA ILE A 147 1.62 10.20 7.16
C ILE A 147 1.81 11.71 6.97
N GLU A 148 1.67 12.20 5.74
CA GLU A 148 1.78 13.63 5.42
C GLU A 148 0.78 14.45 6.22
N GLN A 149 -0.50 14.07 6.18
CA GLN A 149 -1.56 14.76 6.91
C GLN A 149 -1.30 14.80 8.42
N SER A 150 -0.77 13.71 9.01
CA SER A 150 -0.46 13.65 10.44
C SER A 150 0.65 14.66 10.82
N VAL A 151 1.72 14.74 10.02
CA VAL A 151 2.83 15.67 10.25
C VAL A 151 2.44 17.13 9.96
N GLU A 152 1.57 17.36 8.98
CA GLU A 152 1.01 18.69 8.70
C GLU A 152 0.12 19.20 9.83
N GLN A 153 -0.70 18.33 10.42
CA GLN A 153 -1.58 18.67 11.55
C GLN A 153 -0.78 18.91 12.83
N ASP A 154 0.22 18.08 13.11
CA ASP A 154 1.13 18.24 14.24
C ASP A 154 2.54 17.80 13.87
N ARG A 155 3.48 18.75 13.77
CA ARG A 155 4.89 18.44 13.48
C ARG A 155 5.54 17.49 14.47
N ARG A 156 4.98 17.33 15.68
CA ARG A 156 5.47 16.36 16.69
C ARG A 156 5.16 14.92 16.31
N ALA A 157 4.24 14.68 15.37
CA ALA A 157 4.00 13.38 14.79
C ALA A 157 5.25 12.84 14.09
N LEU A 158 6.12 13.72 13.56
CA LEU A 158 7.40 13.32 12.99
C LEU A 158 8.40 12.97 14.10
N ALA A 159 8.48 11.68 14.42
CA ALA A 159 9.32 11.17 15.51
C ALA A 159 10.81 11.16 15.14
N ASN A 160 11.15 10.75 13.91
CA ASN A 160 12.54 10.61 13.46
C ASN A 160 12.68 10.69 11.93
N ALA A 161 13.83 11.21 11.48
CA ALA A 161 14.26 11.11 10.08
C ALA A 161 15.79 10.96 10.03
N ARG A 162 16.29 9.81 9.57
CA ARG A 162 17.73 9.50 9.57
C ARG A 162 18.18 8.92 8.24
N SER A 163 19.46 9.12 7.94
CA SER A 163 20.13 8.42 6.84
C SER A 163 20.85 7.21 7.43
N LEU A 164 20.85 6.10 6.72
CA LEU A 164 21.54 4.88 7.12
C LEU A 164 22.93 4.81 6.48
N ASP A 165 23.75 3.86 6.93
CA ASP A 165 25.16 3.74 6.51
C ASP A 165 25.32 3.39 5.02
N ASP A 166 24.28 2.82 4.38
CA ASP A 166 24.23 2.49 2.95
C ASP A 166 23.69 3.62 2.06
N GLY A 167 23.33 4.77 2.66
CA GLY A 167 22.78 5.92 1.95
C GLY A 167 21.24 5.95 1.87
N SER A 168 20.56 4.89 2.30
CA SER A 168 19.10 4.88 2.44
C SER A 168 18.61 5.88 3.49
N VAL A 169 17.31 6.18 3.46
CA VAL A 169 16.66 7.09 4.41
C VAL A 169 15.51 6.38 5.08
N GLU A 170 15.46 6.49 6.41
CA GLU A 170 14.36 6.00 7.23
C GLU A 170 13.66 7.17 7.91
N ILE A 171 12.34 7.20 7.79
CA ILE A 171 11.45 8.13 8.50
C ILE A 171 10.54 7.32 9.41
N THR A 172 10.28 7.87 10.59
CA THR A 172 9.25 7.36 11.50
C THR A 172 8.33 8.49 11.90
N ALA A 173 7.02 8.25 11.80
CA ALA A 173 5.98 9.19 12.19
C ALA A 173 4.85 8.48 12.95
N GLU A 174 4.09 9.23 13.73
CA GLU A 174 2.89 8.75 14.41
C GLU A 174 1.65 9.21 13.64
N VAL A 175 0.77 8.27 13.32
CA VAL A 175 -0.47 8.51 12.58
C VAL A 175 -1.66 8.28 13.53
N PRO A 176 -2.43 9.32 13.87
CA PRO A 176 -3.66 9.16 14.65
C PRO A 176 -4.67 8.27 13.92
N TRP A 177 -5.47 7.51 14.67
CA TRP A 177 -6.51 6.64 14.11
C TRP A 177 -7.51 7.40 13.22
N ASP A 178 -7.90 8.62 13.61
CA ASP A 178 -8.78 9.46 12.79
C ASP A 178 -8.20 9.76 11.42
N THR A 179 -6.94 10.20 11.36
CA THR A 179 -6.23 10.47 10.11
C THR A 179 -6.13 9.21 9.24
N PHE A 180 -5.84 8.06 9.86
CA PHE A 180 -5.76 6.78 9.16
C PHE A 180 -7.10 6.38 8.50
N PHE A 181 -8.22 6.51 9.21
CA PHE A 181 -9.54 6.20 8.67
C PHE A 181 -10.04 7.25 7.67
N ASP A 182 -9.76 8.53 7.89
CA ASP A 182 -10.17 9.61 6.97
C ASP A 182 -9.45 9.50 5.61
N ASN A 183 -8.20 9.02 5.60
CA ASN A 183 -7.48 8.68 4.36
C ASN A 183 -7.91 7.34 3.75
N ARG A 184 -8.83 6.60 4.40
CA ARG A 184 -9.33 5.28 3.95
C ARG A 184 -8.21 4.29 3.65
N VAL A 185 -7.14 4.32 4.46
CA VAL A 185 -5.97 3.44 4.32
C VAL A 185 -6.38 1.97 4.36
N ILE A 186 -7.35 1.66 5.22
CA ILE A 186 -8.13 0.43 5.20
C ILE A 186 -9.62 0.79 5.33
N VAL A 187 -10.48 -0.03 4.74
CA VAL A 187 -11.93 0.10 4.88
C VAL A 187 -12.42 -1.01 5.78
N LEU A 188 -13.06 -0.64 6.88
CA LEU A 188 -13.63 -1.57 7.87
C LEU A 188 -15.12 -1.26 8.03
N PRO A 189 -15.91 -2.21 8.57
CA PRO A 189 -17.26 -1.92 9.01
C PRO A 189 -17.31 -0.74 9.99
N ASP A 190 -18.35 0.10 9.89
CA ASP A 190 -18.48 1.33 10.68
C ASP A 190 -18.39 1.08 12.19
N ASP A 191 -18.96 -0.03 12.68
CA ASP A 191 -18.94 -0.40 14.09
C ASP A 191 -17.52 -0.73 14.60
N ALA A 192 -16.66 -1.29 13.74
CA ALA A 192 -15.26 -1.51 14.07
C ALA A 192 -14.47 -0.20 14.10
N VAL A 193 -14.76 0.73 13.16
CA VAL A 193 -14.13 2.06 13.13
C VAL A 193 -14.50 2.86 14.37
N GLU A 194 -15.79 2.90 14.72
CA GLU A 194 -16.29 3.57 15.93
C GLU A 194 -15.65 2.98 17.19
N GLN A 195 -15.61 1.64 17.31
CA GLN A 195 -14.97 0.98 18.45
C GLN A 195 -13.48 1.34 18.58
N ILE A 196 -12.72 1.37 17.48
CA ILE A 196 -11.30 1.73 17.52
C ILE A 196 -11.12 3.19 17.93
N ARG A 197 -11.92 4.10 17.34
CA ARG A 197 -11.88 5.54 17.65
C ARG A 197 -12.17 5.80 19.12
N GLU A 198 -13.21 5.19 19.69
CA GLU A 198 -13.58 5.41 21.08
C GLU A 198 -12.60 4.76 22.07
N THR A 199 -12.14 3.55 21.78
CA THR A 199 -11.33 2.76 22.72
C THR A 199 -9.86 3.17 22.73
N PHE A 200 -9.34 3.59 21.58
CA PHE A 200 -7.91 3.85 21.37
C PHE A 200 -7.62 5.30 20.96
N GLU A 201 -8.49 6.27 21.29
CA GLU A 201 -8.37 7.69 20.89
C GLU A 201 -6.99 8.31 21.18
N ASP A 202 -6.41 7.97 22.33
CA ASP A 202 -5.13 8.51 22.81
C ASP A 202 -3.91 7.76 22.25
N HIS A 203 -4.11 6.77 21.38
CA HIS A 203 -3.05 5.98 20.79
C HIS A 203 -2.87 6.30 19.30
N SER A 204 -1.69 5.98 18.78
CA SER A 204 -1.32 6.21 17.38
C SER A 204 -0.79 4.93 16.73
N ILE A 205 -0.80 4.95 15.40
CA ILE A 205 -0.15 3.98 14.55
C ILE A 205 1.27 4.48 14.27
N THR A 206 2.28 3.64 14.49
CA THR A 206 3.64 3.97 14.10
C THR A 206 3.81 3.70 12.61
N ALA A 207 4.12 4.76 11.87
CA ALA A 207 4.49 4.71 10.46
C ALA A 207 6.00 4.67 10.29
N ARG A 208 6.50 3.82 9.40
CA ARG A 208 7.91 3.76 9.01
C ARG A 208 8.02 3.78 7.49
N VAL A 209 8.82 4.69 6.96
CA VAL A 209 9.11 4.79 5.53
C VAL A 209 10.60 4.57 5.31
N ILE A 210 10.95 3.68 4.38
CA ILE A 210 12.32 3.45 3.92
C ILE A 210 12.41 3.78 2.43
N LEU A 211 13.33 4.67 2.10
CA LEU A 211 13.79 4.90 0.74
C LEU A 211 15.21 4.38 0.55
N ASP A 212 15.51 3.81 -0.60
CA ASP A 212 16.87 3.38 -0.96
C ASP A 212 17.82 4.58 -1.15
N SER A 213 19.08 4.29 -1.51
CA SER A 213 20.10 5.32 -1.78
C SER A 213 19.77 6.22 -2.99
N ASP A 214 18.93 5.75 -3.91
CA ASP A 214 18.45 6.48 -5.08
C ASP A 214 17.13 7.22 -4.80
N ARG A 215 16.66 7.21 -3.55
CA ARG A 215 15.40 7.81 -3.08
C ARG A 215 14.15 7.16 -3.65
N LYS A 216 14.23 5.90 -4.08
CA LYS A 216 13.05 5.10 -4.43
C LYS A 216 12.48 4.43 -3.22
N VAL A 217 11.16 4.20 -3.21
CA VAL A 217 10.51 3.53 -2.08
C VAL A 217 10.93 2.07 -2.01
N GLU A 218 11.46 1.65 -0.87
CA GLU A 218 11.66 0.24 -0.56
C GLU A 218 10.49 -0.29 0.26
N GLU A 219 10.08 0.46 1.28
CA GLU A 219 9.02 0.05 2.20
C GLU A 219 8.26 1.24 2.80
N ILE A 220 6.95 1.07 2.93
CA ILE A 220 6.09 1.86 3.83
C ILE A 220 5.41 0.86 4.77
N ALA A 221 5.54 1.04 6.07
CA ALA A 221 4.91 0.17 7.07
C ALA A 221 4.08 1.00 8.05
N LEU A 222 2.92 0.48 8.44
CA LEU A 222 2.05 1.02 9.48
C LEU A 222 1.80 -0.09 10.50
N GLU A 223 2.17 0.14 11.76
CA GLU A 223 2.12 -0.85 12.82
C GLU A 223 1.48 -0.28 14.08
N ALA A 224 0.59 -1.05 14.70
CA ALA A 224 0.06 -0.74 16.02
C ALA A 224 -0.21 -2.05 16.77
N GLU A 225 0.15 -2.10 18.05
CA GLU A 225 -0.23 -3.18 18.96
C GLU A 225 -0.66 -2.52 20.28
N GLN A 226 -1.95 -2.58 20.56
CA GLN A 226 -2.59 -1.83 21.64
C GLN A 226 -3.53 -2.74 22.42
N SER A 227 -3.54 -2.54 23.73
CA SER A 227 -4.50 -3.21 24.62
C SER A 227 -5.04 -2.17 25.57
N HIS A 228 -6.36 -1.98 25.55
CA HIS A 228 -7.03 -1.01 26.40
C HIS A 228 -8.35 -1.59 26.88
N GLU A 229 -8.60 -1.50 28.18
CA GLU A 229 -9.71 -2.17 28.86
C GLU A 229 -9.75 -3.68 28.57
N GLU A 230 -10.80 -4.15 27.90
CA GLU A 230 -11.03 -5.54 27.50
C GLU A 230 -10.78 -5.77 26.00
N HIS A 231 -10.29 -4.75 25.29
CA HIS A 231 -10.09 -4.78 23.84
C HIS A 231 -8.61 -4.91 23.45
N GLU A 232 -8.36 -5.71 22.43
CA GLU A 232 -7.06 -5.88 21.79
C GLU A 232 -7.10 -5.44 20.33
N LEU A 233 -6.12 -4.63 19.93
CA LEU A 233 -5.96 -4.17 18.56
C LEU A 233 -4.53 -4.44 18.08
N GLU A 234 -4.42 -5.09 16.92
CA GLU A 234 -3.16 -5.32 16.22
C GLU A 234 -3.33 -4.90 14.76
N LEU A 235 -2.51 -3.95 14.29
CA LEU A 235 -2.43 -3.51 12.91
C LEU A 235 -1.02 -3.78 12.39
N ARG A 236 -0.93 -4.43 11.24
CA ARG A 236 0.32 -4.57 10.48
C ARG A 236 -0.01 -4.41 9.01
N MET A 237 0.38 -3.27 8.45
CA MET A 237 0.28 -3.02 7.02
C MET A 237 1.66 -2.69 6.47
N SER A 238 1.98 -3.24 5.30
CA SER A 238 3.21 -2.89 4.60
C SER A 238 2.97 -2.80 3.11
N TYR A 239 3.66 -1.88 2.46
CA TYR A 239 3.87 -1.81 1.03
C TYR A 239 5.37 -1.96 0.79
N ARG A 240 5.78 -2.84 -0.13
CA ARG A 240 7.18 -3.12 -0.43
C ARG A 240 7.42 -3.18 -1.93
N THR A 241 8.55 -2.65 -2.37
CA THR A 241 9.06 -2.86 -3.74
C THR A 241 9.81 -4.18 -3.80
N LEU A 242 9.43 -5.06 -4.72
CA LEU A 242 10.04 -6.38 -4.93
C LEU A 242 11.09 -6.39 -6.05
N GLY A 243 11.27 -5.27 -6.75
CA GLY A 243 12.22 -5.10 -7.86
C GLY A 243 11.53 -4.96 -9.22
N GLU A 244 12.28 -5.29 -10.27
CA GLU A 244 11.79 -5.28 -11.65
C GLU A 244 10.94 -6.53 -11.94
N PRO A 245 9.78 -6.39 -12.58
CA PRO A 245 8.98 -7.52 -13.00
C PRO A 245 9.60 -8.25 -14.19
N THR A 246 9.08 -9.44 -14.46
CA THR A 246 9.45 -10.36 -15.53
C THR A 246 8.20 -10.76 -16.32
N GLU A 247 8.37 -11.28 -17.54
CA GLU A 247 7.23 -11.78 -18.33
C GLU A 247 6.41 -12.85 -17.58
N SER A 248 7.05 -13.64 -16.71
CA SER A 248 6.36 -14.66 -15.90
C SER A 248 5.46 -14.11 -14.79
N ASP A 249 5.55 -12.83 -14.48
CA ASP A 249 4.63 -12.19 -13.53
C ASP A 249 3.25 -11.92 -14.15
N PHE A 250 3.13 -11.98 -15.48
CA PHE A 250 1.89 -11.66 -16.21
C PHE A 250 1.20 -12.94 -16.71
N PRO A 251 -0.13 -13.06 -16.56
CA PRO A 251 -0.89 -14.14 -17.17
C PRO A 251 -0.83 -14.11 -18.69
N GLU A 252 -0.95 -15.29 -19.31
CA GLU A 252 -1.29 -15.37 -20.73
C GLU A 252 -2.73 -14.87 -20.95
N LEU A 253 -3.01 -14.34 -22.14
CA LEU A 253 -4.38 -13.97 -22.48
C LEU A 253 -5.26 -15.22 -22.47
N PRO A 254 -6.44 -15.19 -21.83
CA PRO A 254 -7.35 -16.32 -21.83
C PRO A 254 -7.97 -16.53 -23.21
N ASP A 255 -8.31 -17.78 -23.52
CA ASP A 255 -9.08 -18.13 -24.73
C ASP A 255 -10.53 -17.64 -24.59
N ASP A 256 -11.16 -17.25 -25.71
CA ASP A 256 -12.53 -16.71 -25.72
C ASP A 256 -13.56 -17.64 -25.05
N GLU A 257 -13.35 -18.96 -25.09
CA GLU A 257 -14.26 -19.95 -24.48
C GLU A 257 -14.17 -20.01 -22.94
N ASP A 258 -13.09 -19.46 -22.37
CA ASP A 258 -12.82 -19.42 -20.93
C ASP A 258 -13.16 -18.06 -20.31
N VAL A 259 -13.80 -17.16 -21.07
CA VAL A 259 -14.11 -15.78 -20.67
C VAL A 259 -15.60 -15.50 -20.71
N THR A 260 -16.15 -15.00 -19.59
CA THR A 260 -17.45 -14.34 -19.55
C THR A 260 -17.24 -12.87 -19.88
N GLU A 261 -17.82 -12.39 -20.98
CA GLU A 261 -17.71 -10.99 -21.39
C GLU A 261 -18.84 -10.16 -20.78
N LEU A 262 -18.46 -9.11 -20.05
CA LEU A 262 -19.33 -8.03 -19.61
C LEU A 262 -19.19 -6.90 -20.63
N GLU A 263 -20.25 -6.58 -21.37
CA GLU A 263 -20.17 -5.66 -22.50
C GLU A 263 -20.38 -4.19 -22.06
N THR A 264 -20.95 -3.98 -20.87
CA THR A 264 -21.36 -2.66 -20.38
C THR A 264 -20.76 -2.33 -19.01
N GLU A 265 -20.66 -1.03 -18.72
CA GLU A 265 -20.25 -0.56 -17.39
C GLU A 265 -21.22 -1.01 -16.28
N GLU A 266 -22.53 -1.08 -16.58
CA GLU A 266 -23.54 -1.52 -15.62
C GLU A 266 -23.37 -2.99 -15.23
N GLU A 267 -23.08 -3.87 -16.20
CA GLU A 267 -22.77 -5.28 -15.93
C GLU A 267 -21.46 -5.42 -15.14
N ALA A 268 -20.45 -4.61 -15.46
CA ALA A 268 -19.20 -4.57 -14.72
C ALA A 268 -19.41 -4.11 -13.27
N ASP A 269 -20.21 -3.07 -13.04
CA ASP A 269 -20.56 -2.58 -11.70
C ASP A 269 -21.30 -3.64 -10.89
N GLU A 270 -22.33 -4.28 -11.44
CA GLU A 270 -23.07 -5.35 -10.74
C GLU A 270 -22.14 -6.53 -10.37
N PHE A 271 -21.24 -6.90 -11.28
CA PHE A 271 -20.26 -7.96 -11.02
C PHE A 271 -19.27 -7.56 -9.90
N LEU A 272 -18.76 -6.33 -9.92
CA LEU A 272 -17.85 -5.80 -8.91
C LEU A 272 -18.53 -5.68 -7.54
N ASP A 273 -19.79 -5.26 -7.50
CA ASP A 273 -20.59 -5.19 -6.27
C ASP A 273 -20.77 -6.58 -5.64
N ARG A 274 -21.15 -7.59 -6.44
CA ARG A 274 -21.25 -8.99 -5.97
C ARG A 274 -19.92 -9.55 -5.50
N MET A 275 -18.80 -9.20 -6.14
CA MET A 275 -17.46 -9.53 -5.62
C MET A 275 -17.16 -8.83 -4.29
N GLY A 276 -17.62 -7.59 -4.13
CA GLY A 276 -17.50 -6.81 -2.90
C GLY A 276 -18.21 -7.47 -1.72
N GLU A 277 -19.40 -8.04 -1.94
CA GLU A 277 -20.17 -8.78 -0.92
C GLU A 277 -19.37 -9.97 -0.36
N ILE A 278 -18.75 -10.78 -1.23
CA ILE A 278 -17.91 -11.92 -0.81
C ILE A 278 -16.67 -11.45 -0.03
N THR A 279 -16.15 -10.27 -0.33
CA THR A 279 -14.96 -9.72 0.34
C THR A 279 -15.28 -9.18 1.73
N ALA A 280 -16.53 -8.78 1.97
CA ALA A 280 -16.97 -8.20 3.23
C ALA A 280 -17.37 -9.25 4.29
N ASP A 281 -17.58 -10.50 3.87
CA ASP A 281 -17.88 -11.66 4.73
C ASP A 281 -16.63 -12.26 5.43
#